data_AF-A0A550GI95-F1
#
_entry.id   AF-A0A550GI95-F1
#
_cell.length_a   1.000
_cell.length_b   1.000
_cell.length_c   1.000
_cell.angle_alpha   90.00
_cell.angle_beta   90.00
_cell.angle_gamma   90.00
#
_symmetry.space_group_name_H-M   'P 1'
#
loop_
_entity.id
_entity.type
_entity.pdbx_description
1 polymer ?
#
loop_
_entity_poly.entity_id
_entity_poly.type
_entity_poly.pdbx_seq_one_letter_code
_entity_poly.pdbx_strand_id
1 'polypeptide(L)'
;MGITRDCLLPKKTTISLIKCDVGSLAGHHVVPKPLFKIAKKNLENALAKEIINSFYVFNAGDDLELLMVHDKGEQNTLIHELAWNTFKEATDKALSLKLYGAGQDLLKSAFSGNVCGMGPGVAEMEIEERGADPIVVFAADKTSSGSFNFPLFRMFADPM
;
A
#
# COMPACT_ATOMS: atom_id res chain seq x y z
N MET A 1 -23.25 10.26 -38.99
CA MET A 1 -23.68 10.59 -37.62
C MET A 1 -22.45 10.44 -36.74
N GLY A 2 -21.83 11.57 -36.40
CA GLY A 2 -20.52 11.59 -35.77
C GLY A 2 -20.58 11.04 -34.35
N ILE A 3 -19.80 9.99 -34.10
CA ILE A 3 -19.39 9.67 -32.74
C ILE A 3 -18.40 10.77 -32.38
N THR A 4 -18.88 11.79 -31.69
CA THR A 4 -18.00 12.66 -30.92
C THR A 4 -17.21 11.74 -30.00
N ARG A 5 -15.94 11.52 -30.34
CA ARG A 5 -14.92 11.28 -29.32
C ARG A 5 -15.02 12.51 -28.42
N ASP A 6 -15.89 12.46 -27.42
CA ASP A 6 -15.67 13.26 -26.23
C ASP A 6 -14.23 12.98 -25.87
N CYS A 7 -13.41 14.02 -26.01
CA CYS A 7 -12.05 14.05 -25.52
C CYS A 7 -12.15 13.76 -24.03
N LEU A 8 -12.16 12.47 -23.66
CA LEU A 8 -11.94 12.01 -22.31
C LEU A 8 -10.55 12.52 -21.99
N LEU A 9 -10.49 13.67 -21.31
CA LEU A 9 -9.29 14.10 -20.62
C LEU A 9 -8.80 12.87 -19.85
N PRO A 10 -7.52 12.50 -19.98
CA PRO A 10 -7.01 11.31 -19.31
C PRO A 10 -7.34 11.42 -17.82
N LYS A 11 -8.02 10.40 -17.29
CA LYS A 11 -8.39 10.39 -15.89
C LYS A 11 -7.08 10.26 -15.09
N LYS A 12 -6.82 11.25 -14.22
CA LYS A 12 -5.72 11.16 -13.28
C LYS A 12 -6.03 10.06 -12.27
N THR A 13 -5.10 9.11 -12.19
CA THR A 13 -5.18 7.96 -11.30
C THR A 13 -3.91 7.90 -10.48
N THR A 14 -4.07 7.77 -9.18
CA THR A 14 -2.99 7.56 -8.22
C THR A 14 -2.95 6.09 -7.83
N ILE A 15 -1.77 5.50 -7.89
CA ILE A 15 -1.50 4.15 -7.40
C ILE A 15 -0.63 4.31 -6.16
N SER A 16 -1.15 3.86 -5.02
CA SER A 16 -0.48 3.95 -3.72
C SER A 16 -0.25 2.57 -3.14
N LEU A 17 1.02 2.22 -2.93
CA LEU A 17 1.42 1.06 -2.14
C LEU A 17 1.90 1.56 -0.78
N ILE A 18 1.16 1.19 0.27
CA ILE A 18 1.52 1.51 1.66
C ILE A 18 1.67 0.20 2.45
N LYS A 19 2.80 0.05 3.14
CA LYS A 19 3.21 -1.20 3.80
C LYS A 19 3.62 -1.01 5.25
N CYS A 20 3.42 -2.01 6.10
CA CYS A 20 3.84 -1.99 7.51
C CYS A 20 3.95 -3.39 8.10
N ASP A 21 4.97 -3.68 8.93
CA ASP A 21 4.96 -4.86 9.82
C ASP A 21 4.11 -4.54 11.06
N VAL A 22 2.97 -5.21 11.15
CA VAL A 22 2.01 -5.08 12.26
C VAL A 22 2.00 -6.31 13.18
N GLY A 23 2.89 -7.27 12.93
CA GLY A 23 3.05 -8.51 13.67
C GLY A 23 2.90 -9.77 12.80
N SER A 24 3.62 -10.81 13.19
CA SER A 24 3.84 -12.01 12.37
C SER A 24 3.73 -13.33 13.14
N LEU A 25 3.51 -14.41 12.39
CA LEU A 25 3.36 -15.76 12.93
C LEU A 25 4.73 -16.45 13.02
N ALA A 26 5.06 -16.94 14.23
CA ALA A 26 6.26 -17.73 14.53
C ALA A 26 7.59 -16.98 14.31
N GLY A 27 7.64 -15.71 14.71
CA GLY A 27 8.77 -14.82 14.44
C GLY A 27 8.52 -13.97 13.18
N HIS A 28 9.55 -13.26 12.73
CA HIS A 28 9.58 -12.45 11.51
C HIS A 28 9.48 -13.30 10.22
N HIS A 29 8.37 -14.01 10.04
CA HIS A 29 8.19 -15.03 9.02
C HIS A 29 7.05 -14.70 8.05
N VAL A 30 5.81 -14.56 8.56
CA VAL A 30 4.66 -14.35 7.68
C VAL A 30 3.51 -13.60 8.36
N VAL A 31 2.85 -12.72 7.60
CA VAL A 31 1.58 -12.10 8.01
C VAL A 31 0.47 -13.16 8.10
N PRO A 32 -0.18 -13.35 9.26
CA PRO A 32 -1.21 -14.38 9.39
C PRO A 32 -2.57 -13.92 8.87
N LYS A 33 -3.40 -14.90 8.46
CA LYS A 33 -4.75 -14.70 7.91
C LYS A 33 -5.66 -13.72 8.68
N PRO A 34 -5.66 -13.65 10.03
CA PRO A 34 -6.48 -12.69 10.76
C PRO A 34 -6.17 -11.23 10.42
N LEU A 35 -4.90 -10.87 10.15
CA LEU A 35 -4.52 -9.49 9.84
C LEU A 35 -4.94 -9.13 8.41
N PHE A 36 -4.77 -10.07 7.47
CA PHE A 36 -5.30 -9.96 6.11
C PHE A 36 -6.81 -9.70 6.07
N LYS A 37 -7.59 -10.36 6.94
CA LYS A 37 -9.04 -10.15 7.00
C LYS A 37 -9.41 -8.73 7.42
N ILE A 38 -8.66 -8.14 8.34
CA ILE A 38 -8.86 -6.75 8.78
C ILE A 38 -8.54 -5.79 7.63
N ALA A 39 -7.37 -5.95 7.01
CA ALA A 39 -6.99 -5.12 5.87
C ALA A 39 -8.00 -5.19 4.72
N LYS A 40 -8.42 -6.40 4.32
CA LYS A 40 -9.43 -6.57 3.28
C LYS A 40 -10.75 -5.91 3.65
N LYS A 41 -11.27 -6.17 4.85
CA LYS A 41 -12.52 -5.55 5.34
C LYS A 41 -12.45 -4.02 5.30
N ASN A 42 -11.33 -3.43 5.72
CA ASN A 42 -11.19 -1.98 5.76
C ASN A 42 -11.10 -1.36 4.37
N LEU A 43 -10.37 -1.99 3.44
CA LEU A 43 -10.31 -1.53 2.05
C LEU A 43 -11.61 -1.80 1.27
N GLU A 44 -12.34 -2.87 1.57
CA GLU A 44 -13.70 -3.11 1.05
C GLU A 44 -14.67 -2.00 1.50
N ASN A 45 -14.59 -1.59 2.76
CA ASN A 45 -15.37 -0.46 3.27
C ASN A 45 -14.98 0.86 2.63
N ALA A 46 -13.69 1.08 2.38
CA ALA A 46 -13.20 2.27 1.69
C ALA A 46 -13.64 2.31 0.22
N LEU A 47 -13.65 1.15 -0.45
CA LEU A 47 -14.17 0.99 -1.80
C LEU A 47 -15.67 1.28 -1.86
N ALA A 48 -16.46 0.73 -0.93
CA ALA A 48 -17.91 0.98 -0.85
C ALA A 48 -18.26 2.45 -0.54
N LYS A 49 -17.34 3.20 0.08
CA LYS A 49 -17.45 4.64 0.36
C LYS A 49 -16.84 5.51 -0.73
N GLU A 50 -16.36 4.92 -1.83
CA GLU A 50 -15.69 5.63 -2.94
C GLU A 50 -14.46 6.45 -2.51
N ILE A 51 -13.83 6.07 -1.39
CA ILE A 51 -12.55 6.65 -0.96
C ILE A 51 -11.43 6.19 -1.90
N ILE A 52 -11.49 4.92 -2.31
CA ILE A 52 -10.60 4.30 -3.29
C ILE A 52 -11.44 3.68 -4.41
N ASN A 53 -10.87 3.55 -5.60
CA ASN A 53 -11.52 2.93 -6.77
C ASN A 53 -11.29 1.42 -6.85
N SER A 54 -10.15 0.93 -6.35
CA SER A 54 -9.85 -0.51 -6.26
C SER A 54 -8.71 -0.75 -5.27
N PHE A 55 -8.50 -2.02 -4.89
CA PHE A 55 -7.39 -2.39 -4.03
C PHE A 55 -6.94 -3.85 -4.21
N TYR A 56 -5.76 -4.15 -3.70
CA TYR A 56 -5.25 -5.50 -3.50
C TYR A 56 -4.45 -5.57 -2.19
N VAL A 57 -4.59 -6.68 -1.45
CA VAL A 57 -3.89 -6.89 -0.16
C VAL A 57 -3.03 -8.13 -0.27
N PHE A 58 -1.74 -8.01 -0.01
CA PHE A 58 -0.76 -9.09 -0.06
C PHE A 58 0.34 -8.89 1.00
N ASN A 59 1.39 -9.71 0.98
CA ASN A 59 2.55 -9.57 1.85
C ASN A 59 3.84 -9.98 1.14
N ALA A 60 4.95 -9.43 1.60
CA ALA A 60 6.27 -10.03 1.47
C ALA A 60 6.74 -10.38 2.90
N GLY A 61 6.91 -11.66 3.22
CA GLY A 61 7.25 -12.08 4.58
C GLY A 61 6.26 -11.55 5.64
N ASP A 62 6.75 -10.82 6.64
CA ASP A 62 5.96 -10.21 7.72
C ASP A 62 5.42 -8.81 7.41
N ASP A 63 5.71 -8.25 6.25
CA ASP A 63 5.16 -6.95 5.83
C ASP A 63 3.76 -7.09 5.23
N LEU A 64 2.78 -6.36 5.77
CA LEU A 64 1.44 -6.28 5.22
C LEU A 64 1.36 -5.14 4.19
N GLU A 65 0.99 -5.48 2.95
CA GLU A 65 0.98 -4.59 1.79
C GLU A 65 -0.46 -4.18 1.42
N LEU A 66 -0.71 -2.87 1.37
CA LEU A 66 -1.98 -2.27 0.95
C LEU A 66 -1.77 -1.55 -0.39
N LEU A 67 -2.13 -2.20 -1.50
CA LEU A 67 -2.16 -1.58 -2.82
C LEU A 67 -3.53 -0.96 -3.05
N MET A 68 -3.57 0.35 -3.29
CA MET A 68 -4.80 1.11 -3.49
C MET A 68 -4.70 1.92 -4.78
N VAL A 69 -5.82 2.02 -5.50
CA VAL A 69 -5.97 2.90 -6.66
C VAL A 69 -7.05 3.92 -6.34
N HIS A 70 -6.78 5.21 -6.56
CA HIS A 70 -7.70 6.31 -6.25
C HIS A 70 -7.42 7.54 -7.14
N ASP A 71 -8.19 8.61 -6.97
CA ASP A 71 -8.14 9.84 -7.76
C ASP A 71 -7.81 11.08 -6.91
N LYS A 72 -6.96 10.89 -5.88
CA LYS A 72 -6.77 11.87 -4.78
C LYS A 72 -5.38 12.50 -4.72
N GLY A 73 -4.49 12.11 -5.62
CA GLY A 73 -3.10 12.54 -5.65
C GLY A 73 -2.21 11.83 -4.64
N GLU A 74 -0.89 11.97 -4.83
CA GLU A 74 0.14 11.47 -3.92
C GLU A 74 0.06 12.19 -2.56
N GLN A 75 0.54 11.55 -1.48
CA GLN A 75 0.59 12.13 -0.15
C GLN A 75 -0.79 12.58 0.39
N ASN A 76 -1.87 11.98 -0.12
CA ASN A 76 -3.22 12.38 0.27
C ASN A 76 -3.56 11.92 1.70
N THR A 77 -3.84 12.88 2.59
CA THR A 77 -4.13 12.63 4.00
C THR A 77 -5.18 11.55 4.25
N LEU A 78 -6.25 11.50 3.45
CA LEU A 78 -7.34 10.54 3.65
C LEU A 78 -6.90 9.10 3.34
N ILE A 79 -6.06 8.92 2.31
CA ILE A 79 -5.52 7.61 1.92
C ILE A 79 -4.51 7.12 2.95
N HIS A 80 -3.63 8.02 3.40
CA HIS A 80 -2.67 7.71 4.45
C HIS A 80 -3.34 7.40 5.78
N GLU A 81 -4.41 8.13 6.13
CA GLU A 81 -5.21 7.86 7.34
C GLU A 81 -5.94 6.52 7.25
N LEU A 82 -6.50 6.17 6.08
CA LEU A 82 -7.10 4.86 5.82
C LEU A 82 -6.09 3.72 6.06
N ALA A 83 -4.89 3.83 5.49
CA ALA A 83 -3.83 2.85 5.68
C ALA A 83 -3.40 2.77 7.16
N TRP A 84 -3.16 3.92 7.79
CA TRP A 84 -2.78 4.00 9.20
C TRP A 84 -3.80 3.35 10.14
N ASN A 85 -5.08 3.68 9.99
CA ASN A 85 -6.15 3.10 10.80
C ASN A 85 -6.29 1.59 10.57
N THR A 86 -6.05 1.14 9.34
CA THR A 86 -6.00 -0.29 9.00
C THR A 86 -4.85 -1.00 9.71
N PHE A 87 -3.65 -0.42 9.72
CA PHE A 87 -2.50 -0.98 10.44
C PHE A 87 -2.69 -0.96 11.95
N LYS A 88 -3.34 0.06 12.51
CA LYS A 88 -3.68 0.10 13.93
C LYS A 88 -4.64 -1.02 14.33
N GLU A 89 -5.75 -1.19 13.60
CA GLU A 89 -6.70 -2.28 13.89
C GLU A 89 -6.03 -3.66 13.73
N ALA A 90 -5.16 -3.83 12.72
CA ALA A 90 -4.37 -5.05 12.55
C ALA A 90 -3.40 -5.28 13.71
N THR A 91 -2.74 -4.23 14.20
CA THR A 91 -1.83 -4.29 15.36
C THR A 91 -2.59 -4.68 16.63
N ASP A 92 -3.76 -4.08 16.89
CA ASP A 92 -4.59 -4.45 18.04
C ASP A 92 -4.98 -5.92 17.99
N LYS A 93 -5.28 -6.44 16.79
CA LYS A 93 -5.53 -7.86 16.60
C LYS A 93 -4.27 -8.70 16.83
N ALA A 94 -3.12 -8.27 16.33
CA ALA A 94 -1.85 -8.96 16.51
C ALA A 94 -1.47 -9.07 17.99
N LEU A 95 -1.66 -7.99 18.77
CA LEU A 95 -1.50 -7.97 20.23
C LEU A 95 -2.44 -8.97 20.91
N SER A 96 -3.73 -9.01 20.52
CA SER A 96 -4.71 -9.96 21.08
C SER A 96 -4.33 -11.44 20.84
N LEU A 97 -3.65 -11.71 19.72
CA LEU A 97 -3.20 -13.03 19.32
C LEU A 97 -1.79 -13.35 19.82
N LYS A 98 -1.11 -12.42 20.50
CA LYS A 98 0.28 -12.51 20.95
C LYS A 98 1.23 -12.87 19.80
N LEU A 99 1.02 -12.25 18.64
CA LEU A 99 1.92 -12.41 17.50
C LEU A 99 3.28 -11.79 17.81
N TYR A 100 4.31 -12.30 17.13
CA TYR A 100 5.66 -11.76 17.28
C TYR A 100 5.75 -10.40 16.58
N GLY A 101 6.50 -9.45 17.15
CA GLY A 101 6.66 -8.12 16.55
C GLY A 101 5.39 -7.25 16.53
N ALA A 102 4.33 -7.61 17.26
CA ALA A 102 3.08 -6.86 17.27
C ALA A 102 3.31 -5.40 17.72
N GLY A 103 3.09 -4.45 16.80
CA GLY A 103 3.26 -3.02 17.04
C GLY A 103 4.70 -2.52 16.97
N GLN A 104 5.64 -3.31 16.43
CA GLN A 104 7.06 -2.96 16.34
C GLN A 104 7.32 -1.74 15.44
N ASP A 105 6.59 -1.60 14.33
CA ASP A 105 6.79 -0.49 13.37
C ASP A 105 5.94 0.75 13.64
N LEU A 106 4.96 0.72 14.55
CA LEU A 106 4.18 1.91 14.89
C LEU A 106 4.97 2.83 15.84
N LEU A 107 5.93 3.56 15.27
CA LEU A 107 6.88 4.42 16.01
C LEU A 107 6.22 5.65 16.68
N LYS A 108 4.97 5.97 16.30
CA LYS A 108 4.20 7.10 16.85
C LYS A 108 2.78 6.67 17.22
N SER A 109 2.26 7.24 18.32
CA SER A 109 0.92 6.96 18.82
C SER A 109 -0.20 7.70 18.05
N ALA A 110 0.10 8.85 17.44
CA ALA A 110 -0.88 9.71 16.75
C ALA A 110 -0.48 9.95 15.29
N PHE A 111 -1.47 9.88 14.39
CA PHE A 111 -1.33 10.19 12.95
C PHE A 111 -0.93 11.65 12.75
N SER A 112 0.05 11.92 11.87
CA SER A 112 0.60 13.26 11.62
C SER A 112 0.42 13.74 10.17
N GLY A 113 -0.71 13.40 9.53
CA GLY A 113 -1.07 13.87 8.19
C GLY A 113 -0.64 12.94 7.05
N ASN A 114 0.56 12.38 7.10
CA ASN A 114 0.97 11.25 6.28
C ASN A 114 1.74 10.22 7.13
N VAL A 115 2.00 9.04 6.57
CA VAL A 115 2.70 7.95 7.28
C VAL A 115 4.23 8.03 7.13
N CYS A 116 4.77 8.97 6.34
CA CYS A 116 6.21 9.12 6.15
C CYS A 116 6.89 9.47 7.48
N GLY A 117 7.88 8.67 7.87
CA GLY A 117 8.55 8.83 9.17
C GLY A 117 7.70 8.44 10.38
N MET A 118 6.59 7.71 10.17
CA MET A 118 5.76 7.11 11.22
C MET A 118 6.00 5.60 11.39
N GLY A 119 6.76 4.99 10.50
CA GLY A 119 6.95 3.54 10.42
C GLY A 119 6.64 2.98 9.03
N PRO A 120 5.39 3.13 8.53
CA PRO A 120 4.99 2.55 7.26
C PRO A 120 5.82 3.05 6.07
N GLY A 121 6.13 2.13 5.15
CA GLY A 121 6.72 2.43 3.85
C GLY A 121 5.66 2.88 2.84
N VAL A 122 6.05 3.74 1.92
CA VAL A 122 5.15 4.36 0.93
C VAL A 122 5.85 4.41 -0.43
N ALA A 123 5.16 3.95 -1.48
CA ALA A 123 5.52 4.20 -2.87
C ALA A 123 4.24 4.58 -3.64
N GLU A 124 4.23 5.77 -4.24
CA GLU A 124 3.06 6.33 -4.91
C GLU A 124 3.45 6.99 -6.22
N MET A 125 2.51 7.00 -7.18
CA MET A 125 2.61 7.80 -8.39
C MET A 125 1.21 8.23 -8.86
N GLU A 126 1.05 9.51 -9.20
CA GLU A 126 -0.10 10.00 -9.97
C GLU A 126 0.23 9.99 -11.47
N ILE A 127 -0.61 9.29 -12.25
CA ILE A 127 -0.44 9.15 -13.69
C ILE A 127 -1.71 9.55 -14.44
N GLU A 128 -1.53 9.93 -15.70
CA GLU A 128 -2.60 9.97 -16.69
C GLU A 128 -2.72 8.59 -17.33
N GLU A 129 -3.86 7.91 -17.17
CA GLU A 129 -4.03 6.57 -17.73
C GLU A 129 -3.90 6.57 -19.27
N ARG A 130 -3.07 5.66 -19.78
CA ARG A 130 -2.85 5.36 -21.20
C ARG A 130 -3.97 4.46 -21.72
N GLY A 131 -4.00 4.21 -23.04
CA GLY A 131 -4.95 3.26 -23.64
C GLY A 131 -4.88 1.84 -23.07
N ALA A 132 -3.73 1.46 -22.53
CA ALA A 132 -3.56 0.30 -21.65
C ALA A 132 -2.45 0.60 -20.63
N ASP A 133 -2.71 0.33 -19.35
CA ASP A 133 -1.77 0.56 -18.25
C ASP A 133 -1.37 -0.73 -17.51
N PRO A 134 -0.46 -1.53 -18.09
CA PRO A 134 0.17 -2.59 -17.33
C PRO A 134 1.10 -1.99 -16.28
N ILE A 135 0.94 -2.41 -15.03
CA ILE A 135 1.81 -2.06 -13.90
C ILE A 135 2.34 -3.33 -13.23
N VAL A 136 3.55 -3.24 -12.68
CA VAL A 136 4.17 -4.30 -11.87
C VAL A 136 4.53 -3.73 -10.51
N VAL A 137 4.10 -4.40 -9.45
CA VAL A 137 4.35 -3.99 -8.07
C VAL A 137 5.30 -5.00 -7.43
N PHE A 138 6.40 -4.51 -6.87
CA PHE A 138 7.38 -5.31 -6.13
C PHE A 138 7.28 -4.98 -4.64
N ALA A 139 7.28 -6.02 -3.81
CA ALA A 139 7.46 -5.92 -2.37
C ALA A 139 8.61 -6.84 -1.96
N ALA A 140 9.42 -6.41 -0.99
CA ALA A 140 10.57 -7.17 -0.51
C ALA A 140 10.65 -7.06 1.01
N ASP A 141 11.05 -8.16 1.65
CA ASP A 141 11.24 -8.29 3.08
C ASP A 141 12.72 -8.63 3.38
N LYS A 142 13.20 -8.30 4.59
CA LYS A 142 14.55 -8.51 5.11
C LYS A 142 15.65 -7.85 4.28
N THR A 143 15.30 -6.72 3.67
CA THR A 143 16.21 -5.87 2.89
C THR A 143 15.85 -4.40 3.07
N SER A 144 16.63 -3.49 2.48
CA SER A 144 16.35 -2.06 2.48
C SER A 144 15.88 -1.58 1.11
N SER A 145 15.40 -0.34 1.04
CA SER A 145 15.01 0.30 -0.24
C SER A 145 16.13 0.30 -1.28
N GLY A 146 17.39 0.37 -0.84
CA GLY A 146 18.56 0.31 -1.73
C GLY A 146 18.72 -1.00 -2.50
N SER A 147 18.03 -2.07 -2.10
CA SER A 147 18.01 -3.34 -2.85
C SER A 147 17.40 -3.22 -4.24
N PHE A 148 16.56 -2.20 -4.47
CA PHE A 148 15.99 -1.92 -5.77
C PHE A 148 16.91 -1.09 -6.68
N ASN A 149 18.02 -0.53 -6.18
CA ASN A 149 18.92 0.31 -6.98
C ASN A 149 19.47 -0.43 -8.22
N PHE A 150 19.98 -1.66 -8.02
CA PHE A 150 20.54 -2.43 -9.12
C PHE A 150 19.46 -2.94 -10.10
N PRO A 151 18.32 -3.53 -9.66
CA PRO A 151 17.22 -3.86 -10.55
C PRO A 151 16.67 -2.67 -11.35
N LEU A 152 16.49 -1.51 -10.72
CA LEU A 152 16.01 -0.30 -11.42
C LEU A 152 17.02 0.19 -12.45
N PHE A 153 18.31 0.22 -12.10
CA PHE A 153 19.37 0.54 -13.08
C PHE A 153 19.31 -0.42 -14.27
N ARG A 154 19.19 -1.72 -14.03
CA ARG A 154 19.06 -2.73 -15.08
C ARG A 154 17.83 -2.52 -15.97
N MET A 155 16.68 -2.18 -15.38
CA MET A 155 15.44 -1.97 -16.13
C MET A 155 15.46 -0.73 -17.02
N PHE A 156 16.10 0.36 -16.57
CA PHE A 156 15.99 1.67 -17.22
C PHE A 156 17.26 2.17 -17.91
N ALA A 157 18.43 1.56 -17.65
CA ALA A 157 19.71 2.06 -18.15
C ALA A 157 20.65 0.98 -18.70
N ASP A 158 20.43 -0.30 -18.43
CA ASP A 158 21.25 -1.38 -18.99
C ASP A 158 20.60 -1.93 -20.28
N PRO A 159 21.23 -1.78 -21.47
CA PRO A 159 20.70 -2.29 -22.73
C PRO A 159 20.90 -3.81 -22.91
N MET A 160 21.57 -4.48 -21.96
CA MET A 160 22.00 -5.89 -22.05
C MET A 160 20.93 -6.89 -21.62
#